data_AF-A0A847Z699-F1
#
_entry.id   AF-A0A847Z699-F1
#
_cell.length_a   1.000
_cell.length_b   1.000
_cell.length_c   1.000
_cell.angle_alpha   90.00
_cell.angle_beta   90.00
_cell.angle_gamma   90.00
#
_symmetry.space_group_name_H-M   'P 1'
#
loop_
_entity.id
_entity.type
_entity.pdbx_description
1 polymer ?
#
loop_
_entity_poly.entity_id
_entity_poly.type
_entity_poly.pdbx_seq_one_letter_code
_entity_poly.pdbx_strand_id
1 'polypeptide(L)'
;MKKNINLMLIGIIDLLLIVITLCLFFIFDFDKSDVNYVGLGFVLFSEVLLFVQSCTLRINSLRSNSVFIISGSSYLSAVYFIATSILCLISGMFKNHVGSFVLLEIIVFAVICIIYLFVAIFSNRINDTERRIKQTRALIQTCESKIYALLLNEKYKQYAAQLNDIYENIKFSDKTAALSKDEKLLNNIIKLEEELNTNEKNSINELLTEIKALLAVRKTELAEANRGGY
;
A
#
# COMPACT_ATOMS: atom_id res chain seq x y z
N MET A 1 3.80 -3.22 -25.87
CA MET A 1 4.64 -4.40 -26.20
C MET A 1 5.57 -4.85 -25.07
N LYS A 2 6.47 -4.01 -24.53
CA LYS A 2 7.42 -4.41 -23.44
C LYS A 2 6.77 -5.07 -22.20
N LYS A 3 5.51 -4.73 -21.90
CA LYS A 3 4.79 -5.19 -20.70
C LYS A 3 4.31 -6.65 -20.77
N ASN A 4 3.82 -7.10 -21.92
CA ASN A 4 3.37 -8.48 -22.13
C ASN A 4 4.57 -9.44 -22.14
N ILE A 5 5.72 -8.95 -22.63
CA ILE A 5 6.99 -9.68 -22.63
C ILE A 5 7.44 -9.99 -21.20
N ASN A 6 7.33 -9.03 -20.27
CA ASN A 6 7.75 -9.29 -18.87
C ASN A 6 6.84 -10.27 -18.13
N LEU A 7 5.52 -10.26 -18.37
CA LEU A 7 4.61 -11.26 -17.79
C LEU A 7 4.91 -12.67 -18.33
N MET A 8 5.12 -12.76 -19.65
CA MET A 8 5.47 -14.01 -20.31
C MET A 8 6.81 -14.55 -19.82
N LEU A 9 7.81 -13.70 -19.62
CA LEU A 9 9.11 -14.09 -19.07
C LEU A 9 9.00 -14.66 -17.64
N ILE A 10 8.24 -14.01 -16.75
CA ILE A 10 8.02 -14.53 -15.38
C ILE A 10 7.35 -15.91 -15.45
N GLY A 11 6.31 -16.06 -16.28
CA GLY A 11 5.63 -17.34 -16.40
C GLY A 11 6.50 -18.45 -16.99
N ILE A 12 7.43 -18.12 -17.89
CA ILE A 12 8.41 -19.08 -18.41
C ILE A 12 9.41 -19.49 -17.32
N ILE A 13 9.86 -18.56 -16.48
CA ILE A 13 10.79 -18.84 -15.38
C ILE A 13 10.14 -19.77 -14.35
N ASP A 14 8.90 -19.48 -13.95
CA ASP A 14 8.17 -20.30 -12.99
C ASP A 14 7.84 -21.70 -13.55
N LEU A 15 7.51 -21.79 -14.85
CA LEU A 15 7.31 -23.08 -15.51
C LEU A 15 8.62 -23.90 -15.57
N LEU A 16 9.75 -23.24 -15.86
CA LEU A 16 11.06 -23.88 -15.85
C LEU A 16 11.40 -24.43 -14.45
N LEU A 17 11.04 -23.71 -13.39
CA LEU A 17 11.23 -24.17 -12.01
C LEU A 17 10.51 -25.50 -11.76
N ILE A 18 9.23 -25.61 -12.14
CA ILE A 18 8.44 -26.85 -12.04
C ILE A 18 9.10 -28.00 -12.80
N VAL A 19 9.56 -27.74 -14.02
CA VAL A 19 10.25 -28.75 -14.85
C VAL A 19 11.55 -29.20 -14.18
N ILE A 20 12.33 -28.27 -13.62
CA ILE A 20 13.56 -28.58 -12.89
C ILE A 20 13.26 -29.45 -11.67
N THR A 21 12.23 -29.12 -10.88
CA THR A 21 11.83 -29.90 -9.70
C THR A 21 11.43 -31.33 -10.07
N LEU A 22 10.66 -31.50 -11.15
CA LEU A 22 10.34 -32.82 -11.68
C LEU A 22 11.59 -33.57 -12.14
N CYS A 23 12.46 -32.94 -12.93
CA CYS A 23 13.70 -33.55 -13.39
C CYS A 23 14.59 -33.99 -12.23
N LEU A 24 14.78 -33.15 -11.21
CA LEU A 24 15.56 -33.48 -10.02
C LEU A 24 14.97 -34.70 -9.29
N PHE A 25 13.66 -34.74 -9.11
CA PHE A 25 13.01 -35.88 -8.45
C PHE A 25 13.17 -37.20 -9.22
N PHE A 26 13.15 -37.16 -10.56
CA PHE A 26 13.31 -38.36 -11.38
C PHE A 26 14.77 -38.80 -11.55
N ILE A 27 15.72 -37.86 -11.61
CA ILE A 27 17.16 -38.12 -11.78
C ILE A 27 17.77 -38.66 -10.48
N PHE A 28 17.33 -38.18 -9.33
CA PHE A 28 17.86 -38.66 -8.05
C PHE A 28 17.39 -40.09 -7.77
N ASP A 29 18.35 -40.99 -7.66
CA ASP A 29 18.16 -42.43 -7.48
C ASP A 29 17.97 -42.80 -5.99
N PHE A 30 17.03 -42.11 -5.33
CA PHE A 30 16.62 -42.47 -3.96
C PHE A 30 15.55 -43.55 -4.00
N ASP A 31 15.50 -44.42 -2.98
CA ASP A 31 14.36 -45.31 -2.74
C ASP A 31 13.06 -44.49 -2.65
N LYS A 32 12.27 -44.53 -3.73
CA LYS A 32 11.02 -43.76 -3.86
C LYS A 32 9.93 -44.43 -3.03
N SER A 33 9.84 -44.05 -1.76
CA SER A 33 8.73 -44.42 -0.88
C SER A 33 7.48 -43.57 -1.16
N ASP A 34 6.31 -44.04 -0.70
CA ASP A 34 5.04 -43.30 -0.83
C ASP A 34 5.12 -41.87 -0.26
N VAL A 35 5.89 -41.68 0.82
CA VAL A 35 6.14 -40.37 1.44
C VAL A 35 6.82 -39.41 0.46
N ASN A 36 7.75 -39.88 -0.38
CA ASN A 36 8.46 -39.04 -1.33
C ASN A 36 7.53 -38.55 -2.45
N TYR A 37 6.60 -39.39 -2.90
CA TYR A 37 5.58 -38.99 -3.88
C TYR A 37 4.60 -37.97 -3.28
N VAL A 38 4.19 -38.15 -2.02
CA VAL A 38 3.33 -37.19 -1.33
C VAL A 38 4.07 -35.85 -1.11
N GLY A 39 5.34 -35.89 -0.69
CA GLY A 39 6.19 -34.70 -0.53
C GLY A 39 6.36 -33.94 -1.84
N LEU A 40 6.60 -34.65 -2.95
CA LEU A 40 6.63 -34.04 -4.28
C LEU A 40 5.31 -33.33 -4.60
N GLY A 41 4.17 -33.93 -4.25
CA GLY A 41 2.85 -33.30 -4.42
C GLY A 41 2.73 -31.95 -3.70
N PHE A 42 3.20 -31.86 -2.46
CA PHE A 42 3.19 -30.59 -1.70
C PHE A 42 4.17 -29.56 -2.26
N VAL A 43 5.35 -29.98 -2.72
CA VAL A 43 6.31 -29.07 -3.38
C VAL A 43 5.74 -28.53 -4.69
N LEU A 44 5.15 -29.39 -5.53
CA LEU A 44 4.49 -28.93 -6.77
C LEU A 44 3.31 -28.00 -6.47
N PHE A 45 2.54 -28.29 -5.43
CA PHE A 45 1.46 -27.41 -5.00
C PHE A 45 1.98 -26.03 -4.55
N SER A 46 3.08 -25.97 -3.81
CA SER A 46 3.68 -24.71 -3.38
C SER A 46 4.27 -23.91 -4.54
N GLU A 47 4.83 -24.58 -5.56
CA GLU A 47 5.26 -23.94 -6.82
C GLU A 47 4.09 -23.35 -7.60
N VAL A 48 2.97 -24.08 -7.71
CA VAL A 48 1.75 -23.56 -8.37
C VAL A 48 1.23 -22.34 -7.62
N LEU A 49 1.21 -22.35 -6.29
CA LEU A 49 0.83 -21.17 -5.50
C LEU A 49 1.77 -19.99 -5.75
N LEU A 50 3.09 -20.24 -5.82
CA LEU A 50 4.08 -19.22 -6.12
C LEU A 50 3.85 -18.62 -7.51
N PHE A 51 3.58 -19.45 -8.52
CA PHE A 51 3.26 -19.01 -9.88
C PHE A 51 1.98 -18.16 -9.94
N VAL A 52 0.90 -18.63 -9.30
CA VAL A 52 -0.37 -17.89 -9.22
C VAL A 52 -0.15 -16.53 -8.54
N GLN A 53 0.66 -16.50 -7.49
CA GLN A 53 0.98 -15.26 -6.79
C GLN A 53 1.79 -14.32 -7.69
N SER A 54 2.90 -14.78 -8.28
CA SER A 54 3.73 -14.03 -9.24
C SER A 54 2.90 -13.39 -10.36
N CYS A 55 1.96 -14.13 -10.94
CA CYS A 55 1.02 -13.62 -11.93
C CYS A 55 0.10 -12.53 -11.35
N THR A 56 -0.47 -12.79 -10.18
CA THR A 56 -1.40 -11.87 -9.49
C THR A 56 -0.73 -10.55 -9.15
N LEU A 57 0.52 -10.54 -8.67
CA LEU A 57 1.29 -9.32 -8.38
C LEU A 57 1.43 -8.44 -9.63
N ARG A 58 1.75 -9.07 -10.77
CA ARG A 58 2.00 -8.33 -12.00
C ARG A 58 0.71 -7.76 -12.58
N ILE A 59 -0.41 -8.45 -12.39
CA ILE A 59 -1.73 -7.95 -12.77
C ILE A 59 -2.17 -6.83 -11.81
N ASN A 60 -2.03 -7.02 -10.49
CA ASN A 60 -2.54 -6.10 -9.47
C ASN A 60 -1.66 -4.87 -9.22
N SER A 61 -0.34 -4.94 -9.45
CA SER A 61 0.55 -3.77 -9.45
C SER A 61 0.12 -2.68 -10.44
N LEU A 62 -0.78 -3.01 -11.37
CA LEU A 62 -1.35 -2.08 -12.35
C LEU A 62 -2.62 -1.38 -11.87
N ARG A 63 -3.28 -1.91 -10.82
CA ARG A 63 -4.60 -1.48 -10.39
C ARG A 63 -4.62 -0.98 -8.94
N SER A 64 -3.69 -1.46 -8.10
CA SER A 64 -3.65 -1.12 -6.68
C SER A 64 -2.24 -0.74 -6.24
N ASN A 65 -2.13 0.39 -5.55
CA ASN A 65 -0.92 0.86 -4.89
C ASN A 65 -0.60 0.09 -3.60
N SER A 66 -1.27 -1.02 -3.32
CA SER A 66 -0.98 -1.82 -2.13
C SER A 66 0.31 -2.63 -2.32
N VAL A 67 1.43 -1.92 -2.28
CA VAL A 67 2.78 -2.49 -2.30
C VAL A 67 2.92 -3.51 -1.16
N PHE A 68 2.23 -3.29 -0.04
CA PHE A 68 2.30 -4.15 1.15
C PHE A 68 1.59 -5.51 0.99
N ILE A 69 0.35 -5.57 0.46
CA ILE A 69 -0.29 -6.86 0.12
C ILE A 69 0.55 -7.61 -0.92
N ILE A 70 0.99 -6.89 -1.94
CA ILE A 70 1.70 -7.45 -3.09
C ILE A 70 3.05 -8.03 -2.62
N SER A 71 3.89 -7.25 -1.94
CA SER A 71 5.18 -7.75 -1.47
C SER A 71 5.02 -8.84 -0.39
N GLY A 72 4.19 -8.60 0.64
CA GLY A 72 4.02 -9.50 1.78
C GLY A 72 3.51 -10.89 1.38
N SER A 73 2.53 -10.95 0.48
CA SER A 73 1.99 -12.23 -0.02
C SER A 73 3.02 -13.04 -0.82
N SER A 74 3.87 -12.38 -1.60
CA SER A 74 4.91 -13.04 -2.42
C SER A 74 5.95 -13.72 -1.56
N TYR A 75 6.42 -13.01 -0.52
CA TYR A 75 7.39 -13.54 0.42
C TYR A 75 6.83 -14.74 1.19
N LEU A 76 5.56 -14.69 1.58
CA LEU A 76 4.89 -15.81 2.25
C LEU A 76 4.82 -17.06 1.37
N SER A 77 4.47 -16.93 0.09
CA SER A 77 4.47 -18.06 -0.85
C SER A 77 5.88 -18.65 -1.05
N ALA A 78 6.91 -17.81 -1.13
CA ALA A 78 8.30 -18.27 -1.23
C ALA A 78 8.77 -18.99 0.04
N VAL A 79 8.40 -18.49 1.22
CA VAL A 79 8.68 -19.16 2.50
C VAL A 79 8.00 -20.52 2.58
N TYR A 80 6.75 -20.63 2.12
CA TYR A 80 6.03 -21.90 2.05
C TYR A 80 6.71 -22.90 1.09
N PHE A 81 7.14 -22.45 -0.08
CA PHE A 81 7.91 -23.26 -1.02
C PHE A 81 9.22 -23.78 -0.42
N ILE A 82 9.98 -22.91 0.25
CA ILE A 82 11.23 -23.30 0.92
C ILE A 82 10.95 -24.31 2.05
N ALA A 83 9.93 -24.07 2.87
CA ALA A 83 9.57 -24.95 3.97
C ALA A 83 9.16 -26.35 3.48
N THR A 84 8.26 -26.42 2.50
CA THR A 84 7.82 -27.69 1.86
C THR A 84 8.98 -28.41 1.17
N SER A 85 9.88 -27.68 0.51
CA SER A 85 11.08 -28.26 -0.10
C SER A 85 12.02 -28.88 0.94
N ILE A 86 12.25 -28.19 2.07
CA ILE A 86 13.07 -28.72 3.18
C ILE A 86 12.41 -29.96 3.79
N LEU A 87 11.09 -29.93 4.03
CA LEU A 87 10.34 -31.08 4.54
C LEU A 87 10.43 -32.28 3.59
N CYS A 88 10.33 -32.05 2.28
CA CYS A 88 10.50 -33.09 1.28
C CYS A 88 11.92 -33.67 1.25
N LEU A 89 12.96 -32.88 1.50
CA LEU A 89 14.35 -33.39 1.57
C LEU A 89 14.58 -34.29 2.79
N ILE A 90 13.89 -34.04 3.90
CA ILE A 90 13.98 -34.86 5.13
C ILE A 90 12.89 -35.95 5.22
N SER A 91 12.11 -36.14 4.16
CA SER A 91 11.01 -37.14 4.08
C SER A 91 11.47 -38.57 4.41
N GLY A 92 12.75 -38.86 4.19
CA GLY A 92 13.39 -40.14 4.53
C GLY A 92 13.22 -40.54 6.01
N MET A 93 13.09 -39.57 6.92
CA MET A 93 12.81 -39.83 8.34
C MET A 93 11.39 -40.35 8.59
N PHE A 94 10.47 -40.12 7.65
CA PHE A 94 9.06 -40.44 7.77
C PHE A 94 8.63 -41.64 6.94
N LYS A 95 9.56 -42.41 6.35
CA LYS A 95 9.28 -43.54 5.43
C LYS A 95 8.16 -44.48 5.90
N ASN A 96 8.05 -44.74 7.21
CA ASN A 96 7.04 -45.64 7.78
C ASN A 96 5.80 -44.92 8.37
N HIS A 97 5.76 -43.58 8.31
CA HIS A 97 4.76 -42.74 8.97
C HIS A 97 4.23 -41.64 8.02
N VAL A 98 3.67 -42.04 6.89
CA VAL A 98 3.09 -41.13 5.87
C VAL A 98 2.08 -40.16 6.51
N GLY A 99 1.23 -40.64 7.41
CA GLY A 99 0.22 -39.81 8.08
C GLY A 99 0.83 -38.66 8.91
N SER A 100 1.94 -38.91 9.60
CA SER A 100 2.63 -37.88 10.39
C SER A 100 3.29 -36.82 9.51
N PHE A 101 3.82 -37.23 8.34
CA PHE A 101 4.36 -36.31 7.35
C PHE A 101 3.28 -35.40 6.76
N VAL A 102 2.15 -35.98 6.35
CA VAL A 102 1.00 -35.21 5.83
C VAL A 102 0.45 -34.24 6.89
N LEU A 103 0.34 -34.69 8.15
CA LEU A 103 -0.09 -33.81 9.24
C LEU A 103 0.85 -32.62 9.41
N LEU A 104 2.16 -32.83 9.33
CA LEU A 104 3.16 -31.77 9.44
C LEU A 104 3.02 -30.75 8.30
N GLU A 105 2.87 -31.22 7.05
CA GLU A 105 2.64 -30.36 5.89
C GLU A 105 1.36 -29.53 6.02
N ILE A 106 0.27 -30.14 6.51
CA ILE A 106 -0.99 -29.44 6.79
C ILE A 106 -0.79 -28.36 7.87
N ILE A 107 -0.04 -28.65 8.93
CA ILE A 107 0.27 -27.67 9.98
C ILE A 107 1.07 -26.49 9.41
N VAL A 108 2.10 -26.77 8.61
CA VAL A 108 2.88 -25.71 7.95
C VAL A 108 2.00 -24.84 7.06
N PHE A 109 1.15 -25.46 6.25
CA PHE A 109 0.20 -24.74 5.40
C PHE A 109 -0.78 -23.88 6.23
N ALA A 110 -1.33 -24.41 7.32
CA ALA A 110 -2.24 -23.71 8.20
C ALA A 110 -1.59 -22.46 8.85
N VAL A 111 -0.34 -22.58 9.31
CA VAL A 111 0.42 -21.45 9.87
C VAL A 111 0.61 -20.34 8.82
N ILE A 112 0.98 -20.70 7.59
CA ILE A 112 1.14 -19.73 6.49
C ILE A 112 -0.19 -19.04 6.18
N CYS A 113 -1.31 -19.77 6.16
CA CYS A 113 -2.64 -19.20 5.95
C CYS A 113 -3.02 -18.18 7.04
N ILE A 114 -2.71 -18.47 8.30
CA ILE A 114 -2.96 -17.54 9.41
C ILE A 114 -2.14 -16.26 9.24
N ILE A 115 -0.84 -16.38 8.93
CA ILE A 115 0.01 -15.21 8.71
C ILE A 115 -0.49 -14.39 7.51
N TYR A 116 -0.93 -15.06 6.45
CA TYR A 116 -1.51 -14.41 5.27
C TYR A 116 -2.75 -13.57 5.64
N LEU A 117 -3.64 -14.10 6.49
CA LEU A 117 -4.81 -13.38 6.98
C LEU A 117 -4.41 -12.12 7.75
N PHE A 118 -3.41 -12.20 8.63
CA PHE A 118 -2.90 -11.03 9.35
C PHE A 118 -2.35 -9.98 8.38
N VAL A 119 -1.50 -10.38 7.42
CA VAL A 119 -0.95 -9.46 6.41
C VAL A 119 -2.06 -8.77 5.63
N ALA A 120 -3.12 -9.49 5.24
CA ALA A 120 -4.26 -8.92 4.53
C ALA A 120 -5.00 -7.86 5.36
N ILE A 121 -5.27 -8.13 6.65
CA ILE A 121 -5.93 -7.16 7.55
C ILE A 121 -5.06 -5.91 7.73
N PHE A 122 -3.78 -6.07 8.05
CA PHE A 122 -2.87 -4.94 8.26
C PHE A 122 -2.73 -4.10 6.99
N SER A 123 -2.62 -4.74 5.83
CA SER A 123 -2.47 -4.00 4.59
C SER A 123 -3.70 -3.18 4.22
N ASN A 124 -4.91 -3.67 4.48
CA ASN A 124 -6.12 -2.90 4.21
C ASN A 124 -6.13 -1.62 5.06
N ARG A 125 -5.77 -1.72 6.35
CA ARG A 125 -5.65 -0.56 7.24
C ARG A 125 -4.59 0.44 6.79
N ILE A 126 -3.43 -0.05 6.31
CA ILE A 126 -2.36 0.80 5.78
C ILE A 126 -2.82 1.50 4.51
N ASN A 127 -3.44 0.79 3.57
CA ASN A 127 -3.94 1.37 2.32
C ASN A 127 -4.99 2.47 2.58
N ASP A 128 -5.90 2.27 3.54
CA ASP A 128 -6.90 3.26 3.89
C ASP A 128 -6.25 4.52 4.50
N THR A 129 -5.24 4.32 5.35
CA THR A 129 -4.46 5.42 5.92
C THR A 129 -3.70 6.18 4.85
N GLU A 130 -2.98 5.49 3.95
CA GLU A 130 -2.27 6.11 2.83
C GLU A 130 -3.20 6.87 1.89
N ARG A 131 -4.40 6.31 1.61
CA ARG A 131 -5.40 6.97 0.78
C ARG A 131 -5.84 8.29 1.42
N ARG A 132 -6.12 8.29 2.73
CA ARG A 132 -6.48 9.51 3.48
C ARG A 132 -5.34 10.53 3.43
N ILE A 133 -4.11 10.12 3.72
CA ILE A 133 -2.93 11.01 3.64
C ILE A 133 -2.80 11.62 2.25
N LYS A 134 -2.96 10.82 1.19
CA LYS A 134 -2.86 11.29 -0.19
C LYS A 134 -3.97 12.29 -0.55
N GLN A 135 -5.20 12.05 -0.09
CA GLN A 135 -6.33 12.96 -0.26
C GLN A 135 -6.09 14.29 0.46
N THR A 136 -5.69 14.24 1.73
CA THR A 136 -5.36 15.44 2.52
C THR A 136 -4.24 16.24 1.88
N ARG A 137 -3.16 15.57 1.46
CA ARG A 137 -2.04 16.23 0.79
C ARG A 137 -2.50 16.96 -0.47
N ALA A 138 -3.37 16.33 -1.27
CA ALA A 138 -3.94 16.95 -2.46
C ALA A 138 -4.82 18.17 -2.12
N LEU A 139 -5.64 18.09 -1.06
CA LEU A 139 -6.46 19.21 -0.59
C LEU A 139 -5.60 20.39 -0.17
N ILE A 140 -4.63 20.19 0.72
CA ILE A 140 -3.77 21.27 1.23
C ILE A 140 -2.91 21.87 0.11
N GLN A 141 -2.41 21.04 -0.81
CA GLN A 141 -1.67 21.52 -1.99
C GLN A 141 -2.57 22.33 -2.93
N THR A 142 -3.86 22.01 -3.02
CA THR A 142 -4.84 22.80 -3.77
C THR A 142 -5.04 24.17 -3.10
N CYS A 143 -5.22 24.20 -1.77
CA CYS A 143 -5.30 25.45 -1.00
C CYS A 143 -4.07 26.34 -1.23
N GLU A 144 -2.87 25.76 -1.12
CA GLU A 144 -1.59 26.45 -1.38
C GLU A 144 -1.55 27.07 -2.77
N SER A 145 -1.89 26.28 -3.80
CA SER A 145 -1.88 26.74 -5.19
C SER A 145 -2.87 27.88 -5.46
N LYS A 146 -4.08 27.81 -4.88
CA LYS A 146 -5.11 28.84 -5.03
C LYS A 146 -4.71 30.15 -4.35
N ILE A 147 -4.23 30.08 -3.10
CA ILE A 147 -3.76 31.29 -2.40
C ILE A 147 -2.56 31.91 -3.11
N TYR A 148 -1.62 31.09 -3.61
CA TYR A 148 -0.49 31.60 -4.38
C TYR A 148 -0.94 32.30 -5.66
N ALA A 149 -1.93 31.75 -6.38
CA ALA A 149 -2.51 32.40 -7.56
C ALA A 149 -3.18 33.74 -7.21
N LEU A 150 -3.90 33.82 -6.09
CA LEU A 150 -4.50 35.08 -5.61
C LEU A 150 -3.44 36.11 -5.22
N LEU A 151 -2.34 35.68 -4.60
CA LEU A 151 -1.23 36.55 -4.19
C LEU A 151 -0.51 37.19 -5.40
N LEU A 152 -0.37 36.45 -6.51
CA LEU A 152 0.27 36.93 -7.73
C LEU A 152 -0.60 37.90 -8.54
N ASN A 153 -1.90 37.96 -8.27
CA ASN A 153 -2.81 38.81 -9.04
C ASN A 153 -2.76 40.26 -8.57
N GLU A 154 -2.32 41.17 -9.46
CA GLU A 154 -2.21 42.60 -9.15
C GLU A 154 -3.52 43.25 -8.73
N LYS A 155 -4.68 42.70 -9.15
CA LYS A 155 -6.01 43.19 -8.75
C LYS A 155 -6.21 43.14 -7.23
N TYR A 156 -5.52 42.23 -6.54
CA TYR A 156 -5.73 41.96 -5.11
C TYR A 156 -4.60 42.48 -4.22
N LYS A 157 -3.77 43.41 -4.73
CA LYS A 157 -2.62 43.98 -4.02
C LYS A 157 -2.97 44.53 -2.63
N GLN A 158 -4.20 45.04 -2.45
CA GLN A 158 -4.69 45.54 -1.16
C GLN A 158 -4.76 44.46 -0.06
N TYR A 159 -4.88 43.18 -0.43
CA TYR A 159 -4.93 42.05 0.49
C TYR A 159 -3.62 41.25 0.53
N ALA A 160 -2.58 41.68 -0.21
CA ALA A 160 -1.35 40.91 -0.42
C ALA A 160 -0.67 40.49 0.90
N ALA A 161 -0.62 41.37 1.90
CA ALA A 161 -0.03 41.05 3.20
C ALA A 161 -0.80 39.92 3.91
N GLN A 162 -2.13 39.93 3.85
CA GLN A 162 -2.97 38.90 4.48
C GLN A 162 -2.90 37.58 3.71
N LEU A 163 -2.91 37.63 2.37
CA LEU A 163 -2.76 36.46 1.51
C LEU A 163 -1.37 35.81 1.68
N ASN A 164 -0.31 36.60 1.83
CA ASN A 164 1.03 36.09 2.06
C ASN A 164 1.15 35.38 3.42
N ASP A 165 0.55 35.94 4.47
CA ASP A 165 0.48 35.29 5.78
C ASP A 165 -0.27 33.95 5.72
N ILE A 166 -1.41 33.89 5.02
CA ILE A 166 -2.16 32.64 4.79
C ILE A 166 -1.30 31.64 4.00
N TYR A 167 -0.63 32.09 2.94
CA TYR A 167 0.23 31.27 2.09
C TYR A 167 1.36 30.61 2.89
N GLU A 168 2.13 31.39 3.65
CA GLU A 168 3.26 30.87 4.43
C GLU A 168 2.77 29.88 5.51
N ASN A 169 1.63 30.15 6.15
CA ASN A 169 1.03 29.22 7.10
C ASN A 169 0.61 27.88 6.46
N ILE A 170 0.12 27.88 5.22
CA ILE A 170 -0.23 26.65 4.48
C ILE A 170 1.04 25.93 4.01
N LYS A 171 2.00 26.66 3.44
CA LYS A 171 3.24 26.14 2.87
C LYS A 171 4.07 25.37 3.90
N PHE A 172 4.18 25.92 5.11
CA PHE A 172 4.90 25.31 6.23
C PHE A 172 4.02 24.43 7.13
N SER A 173 2.76 24.18 6.75
CA SER A 173 1.91 23.22 7.44
C SER A 173 2.29 21.79 7.08
N ASP A 174 2.16 20.86 8.03
CA ASP A 174 2.21 19.43 7.72
C ASP A 174 1.03 19.08 6.79
N LYS A 175 1.34 18.50 5.63
CA LYS A 175 0.37 18.15 4.58
C LYS A 175 -0.13 16.71 4.69
N THR A 176 0.35 15.95 5.68
CA THR A 176 0.07 14.51 5.82
C THR A 176 -1.03 14.20 6.82
N ALA A 177 -1.24 15.06 7.81
CA ALA A 177 -2.30 14.86 8.79
C ALA A 177 -3.67 15.32 8.26
N ALA A 178 -4.60 14.36 8.16
CA ALA A 178 -5.99 14.60 7.81
C ALA A 178 -6.74 15.21 8.99
N LEU A 179 -7.26 16.42 8.83
CA LEU A 179 -7.94 17.13 9.90
C LEU A 179 -9.40 17.46 9.52
N SER A 180 -10.24 17.53 10.54
CA SER A 180 -11.71 17.62 10.39
C SER A 180 -12.19 18.87 9.64
N LYS A 181 -11.35 19.91 9.57
CA LYS A 181 -11.70 21.23 9.03
C LYS A 181 -11.04 21.55 7.68
N ASP A 182 -10.31 20.60 7.08
CA ASP A 182 -9.57 20.82 5.83
C ASP A 182 -10.47 21.10 4.64
N GLU A 183 -11.62 20.43 4.56
CA GLU A 183 -12.63 20.72 3.54
C GLU A 183 -13.24 22.11 3.73
N LYS A 184 -13.48 22.52 4.98
CA LYS A 184 -14.00 23.86 5.29
C LYS A 184 -12.99 24.94 4.90
N LEU A 185 -11.70 24.70 5.16
CA LEU A 185 -10.61 25.59 4.72
C LEU A 185 -10.61 25.75 3.20
N LEU A 186 -10.67 24.66 2.44
CA LEU A 186 -10.70 24.72 0.97
C LEU A 186 -11.94 25.48 0.47
N ASN A 187 -13.12 25.18 1.02
CA ASN A 187 -14.36 25.85 0.63
C ASN A 187 -14.29 27.36 0.87
N ASN A 188 -13.70 27.80 1.98
CA ASN A 188 -13.54 29.23 2.27
C ASN A 188 -12.54 29.91 1.33
N ILE A 189 -11.49 29.20 0.89
CA ILE A 189 -10.55 29.72 -0.12
C ILE A 189 -11.22 29.83 -1.49
N ILE A 190 -12.09 28.88 -1.86
CA ILE A 190 -12.88 28.96 -3.09
C ILE A 190 -13.84 30.15 -3.04
N LYS A 191 -14.56 30.32 -1.93
CA LYS A 191 -15.44 31.49 -1.73
C LYS A 191 -14.68 32.81 -1.79
N LEU A 192 -13.48 32.86 -1.21
CA LEU A 192 -12.63 34.05 -1.27
C LEU A 192 -12.26 34.39 -2.72
N GLU A 193 -11.90 33.38 -3.52
CA GLU A 193 -11.63 33.55 -4.95
C GLU A 193 -12.87 34.07 -5.71
N GLU A 194 -14.07 33.54 -5.41
CA GLU A 194 -15.32 34.00 -6.01
C GLU A 194 -15.65 35.46 -5.65
N GLU A 195 -15.56 35.84 -4.37
CA GLU A 195 -15.87 37.19 -3.90
C GLU A 195 -14.87 38.25 -4.38
N LEU A 196 -13.59 37.87 -4.48
CA LEU A 196 -12.56 38.71 -5.10
C LEU A 196 -12.83 38.95 -6.60
N ASN A 197 -13.62 38.10 -7.25
CA ASN A 197 -14.05 38.32 -8.62
C ASN A 197 -15.28 39.25 -8.71
N THR A 198 -16.22 39.19 -7.76
CA THR A 198 -17.46 39.99 -7.73
C THR A 198 -17.34 41.37 -7.06
N ASN A 199 -16.19 41.73 -6.46
CA ASN A 199 -15.88 43.06 -5.88
C ASN A 199 -16.68 43.45 -4.61
N GLU A 200 -17.28 42.50 -3.87
CA GLU A 200 -17.91 42.76 -2.58
C GLU A 200 -16.87 42.88 -1.45
N LYS A 201 -16.54 44.12 -1.04
CA LYS A 201 -15.38 44.40 -0.15
C LYS A 201 -15.53 43.96 1.30
N ASN A 202 -16.75 43.91 1.84
CA ASN A 202 -16.96 43.65 3.28
C ASN A 202 -16.84 42.16 3.62
N SER A 203 -17.26 41.28 2.72
CA SER A 203 -17.21 39.83 2.91
C SER A 203 -15.79 39.25 2.79
N ILE A 204 -14.93 39.88 1.97
CA ILE A 204 -13.53 39.45 1.76
C ILE A 204 -12.72 39.47 3.07
N ASN A 205 -12.83 40.53 3.89
CA ASN A 205 -12.07 40.61 5.15
C ASN A 205 -12.56 39.58 6.19
N GLU A 206 -13.85 39.28 6.20
CA GLU A 206 -14.42 38.23 7.05
C GLU A 206 -13.91 36.86 6.64
N LEU A 207 -13.88 36.55 5.34
CA LEU A 207 -13.33 35.30 4.81
C LEU A 207 -11.83 35.14 5.12
N LEU A 208 -11.03 36.20 4.94
CA LEU A 208 -9.59 36.16 5.27
C LEU A 208 -9.38 35.89 6.76
N THR A 209 -10.20 36.49 7.62
CA THR A 209 -10.17 36.24 9.07
C THR A 209 -10.58 34.81 9.41
N GLU A 210 -11.63 34.29 8.78
CA GLU A 210 -12.08 32.92 9.00
C GLU A 210 -11.03 31.90 8.53
N ILE A 211 -10.39 32.13 7.38
CA ILE A 211 -9.31 31.27 6.88
C ILE A 211 -8.14 31.24 7.87
N LYS A 212 -7.73 32.40 8.41
CA LYS A 212 -6.69 32.48 9.45
C LYS A 212 -7.08 31.73 10.71
N ALA A 213 -8.32 31.86 11.16
CA ALA A 213 -8.83 31.13 12.32
C ALA A 213 -8.80 29.61 12.08
N LEU A 214 -9.21 29.15 10.88
CA LEU A 214 -9.15 27.75 10.50
C LEU A 214 -7.71 27.21 10.46
N LEU A 215 -6.75 28.01 9.98
CA LEU A 215 -5.33 27.64 10.00
C LEU A 215 -4.75 27.60 11.42
N ALA A 216 -5.17 28.50 12.29
CA ALA A 216 -4.77 28.47 13.70
C ALA A 216 -5.28 27.20 14.40
N VAL A 217 -6.54 26.82 14.15
CA VAL A 217 -7.11 25.56 14.64
C VAL A 217 -6.38 24.36 14.05
N ARG A 218 -6.06 24.37 12.75
CA ARG A 218 -5.28 23.30 12.12
C ARG A 218 -3.92 23.14 12.81
N LYS A 219 -3.24 24.25 13.11
CA LYS A 219 -1.94 24.24 13.80
C LYS A 219 -2.04 23.66 15.23
N THR A 220 -3.11 23.95 15.96
CA THR A 220 -3.33 23.35 17.29
C THR A 220 -3.63 21.86 17.19
N GLU A 221 -4.50 21.45 16.26
CA GLU A 221 -4.83 20.03 16.04
C GLU A 221 -3.58 19.22 15.61
N LEU A 222 -2.73 19.79 14.76
CA LEU A 222 -1.43 19.20 14.38
C LEU A 222 -0.49 19.07 15.59
N ALA A 223 -0.42 20.09 16.45
CA ALA A 223 0.43 20.06 17.64
C ALA A 223 -0.05 19.02 18.65
N GLU A 224 -1.37 18.83 18.79
CA GLU A 224 -1.97 17.79 19.63
C GLU A 224 -1.73 16.39 19.06
N ALA A 225 -1.95 16.20 17.76
CA ALA A 225 -1.66 14.93 17.08
C ALA A 225 -0.20 14.50 17.23
N ASN A 226 0.75 15.44 17.07
CA ASN A 226 2.18 15.18 17.19
C ASN A 226 2.64 14.88 18.63
N ARG A 227 1.85 15.25 19.64
CA ARG A 227 2.12 14.94 21.06
C ARG A 227 1.61 13.56 21.47
N GLY A 228 1.15 12.75 20.52
CA GLY A 228 0.58 11.43 20.80
C GLY A 228 -0.85 11.52 21.32
N GLY A 229 -1.63 12.49 20.81
CA GLY A 229 -3.07 12.60 21.10
C GLY A 229 -3.75 11.23 20.97
N TYR A 230 -4.46 10.86 22.04
CA TYR A 230 -5.15 9.59 22.25
C TYR A 230 -6.03 9.16 21.07
#